data_AF-A0A919Q0P3-F1
#
_entry.id   AF-A0A919Q0P3-F1
#
_cell.length_a   1.000
_cell.length_b   1.000
_cell.length_c   1.000
_cell.angle_alpha   90.00
_cell.angle_beta   90.00
_cell.angle_gamma   90.00
#
_symmetry.space_group_name_H-M   'P 1'
#
loop_
_entity.id
_entity.type
_entity.pdbx_description
1 polymer ?
#
loop_
_entity_poly.entity_id
_entity_poly.type
_entity_poly.pdbx_seq_one_letter_code
_entity_poly.pdbx_strand_id
1 'polypeptide(L)'
;MNDKPPMRHRLAPPKTIAGADRSTLDLLGLAWPFSQVSLLTAEELVREAQNRRINMSGDWKLDVSGLQELHRLGVLVPFYRVDIDGGDSVRAIAVADSLTPRHSRSTVLSELYLGAGEGRVTDPAKTAFEPWPTGHRRTLWPSTDSGYLYSRHQLLTLDQARSAVAAFVRNDATSTVAWRLSDAMEITDEALQALRSWRSLAFTLTAIETPYWPLITRRISHDADVWRSVRLAFDAANALAWLGLTVEEVEAGRDQLLGLARYRDVVGDFYDLVRRADRASWDTLRGDAQVAMDYRLAAEVFERLATDVHGVERSQPDASVPLSAQSLGARSRSLDATLTDLHLSPHPSLVIGVEGATEMRLVPRVMELLGIEPDPGWIRIVDFGGTTQDLSLLARYAAQPHLGADHGDHVVLDRPLTRFLVLTDAENRYATRSDRAYQRKLLLDSVTNELPKDLRRDLYHPRSRFVEIVTWGRLPFEFAHFSDSRLADALLRAAGAPHPGGRSALIQAINIQRTRDPTPNINDAWRKSGVSKVQLADAVWPLLQKRIEGAIRRGEKGPPIMSAILRAYQLATLSYRRTIALSRPLPRQARR
;
A
#
# COMPACT_ATOMS: atom_id res chain seq x y z
N MET A 1 -2.89 7.57 -59.18
CA MET A 1 -3.09 8.05 -57.80
C MET A 1 -4.16 7.17 -57.19
N ASN A 2 -3.79 6.30 -56.23
CA ASN A 2 -4.75 5.48 -55.50
C ASN A 2 -5.36 6.35 -54.40
N ASP A 3 -6.48 7.02 -54.71
CA ASP A 3 -7.36 7.66 -53.74
C ASP A 3 -8.09 6.57 -52.93
N LYS A 4 -7.37 5.90 -52.03
CA LYS A 4 -8.05 5.22 -50.92
C LYS A 4 -8.54 6.33 -49.99
N PRO A 5 -9.86 6.46 -49.75
CA PRO A 5 -10.35 7.42 -48.78
C PRO A 5 -9.67 7.15 -47.43
N PRO A 6 -9.29 8.20 -46.68
CA PRO A 6 -8.65 8.03 -45.39
C PRO A 6 -9.55 7.17 -44.49
N MET A 7 -8.98 6.13 -43.87
CA MET A 7 -9.70 5.32 -42.89
C MET A 7 -10.19 6.23 -41.76
N ARG A 8 -11.51 6.36 -41.62
CA ARG A 8 -12.11 7.07 -40.50
C ARG A 8 -12.03 6.19 -39.26
N HIS A 9 -11.58 6.77 -38.16
CA HIS A 9 -11.66 6.11 -36.86
C HIS A 9 -13.10 6.22 -36.35
N ARG A 10 -13.63 5.10 -35.84
CA ARG A 10 -14.98 5.04 -35.27
C ARG A 10 -14.89 4.94 -33.76
N LEU A 11 -15.69 5.75 -33.07
CA LEU A 11 -15.92 5.59 -31.64
C LEU A 11 -16.80 4.34 -31.43
N ALA A 12 -16.34 3.38 -30.65
CA ALA A 12 -17.09 2.15 -30.37
C ALA A 12 -16.96 1.78 -28.89
N PRO A 13 -17.55 2.57 -27.97
CA PRO A 13 -17.50 2.23 -26.56
C PRO A 13 -18.38 1.00 -26.30
N PRO A 14 -17.98 0.10 -25.41
CA PRO A 14 -18.85 -1.00 -25.01
C PRO A 14 -20.12 -0.45 -24.36
N LYS A 15 -21.27 -1.06 -24.64
CA LYS A 15 -22.49 -0.81 -23.85
C LYS A 15 -22.26 -1.30 -22.42
N THR A 16 -22.86 -0.64 -21.45
CA THR A 16 -22.81 -1.04 -20.05
C THR A 16 -24.22 -1.18 -19.47
N ILE A 17 -24.30 -1.55 -18.19
CA ILE A 17 -25.56 -1.63 -17.45
C ILE A 17 -26.28 -0.27 -17.52
N ALA A 18 -27.55 -0.31 -17.88
CA ALA A 18 -28.42 0.84 -17.90
C ALA A 18 -29.69 0.49 -17.14
N GLY A 19 -29.97 1.24 -16.08
CA GLY A 19 -31.27 1.16 -15.41
C GLY A 19 -32.38 1.72 -16.30
N ALA A 20 -33.58 1.82 -15.73
CA ALA A 20 -34.69 2.50 -16.38
C ALA A 20 -34.29 3.90 -16.88
N ASP A 21 -34.88 4.34 -18.01
CA ASP A 21 -34.66 5.67 -18.59
C ASP A 21 -35.28 6.76 -17.70
N ARG A 22 -34.60 7.06 -16.59
CA ARG A 22 -34.97 8.04 -15.57
C ARG A 22 -34.29 9.37 -15.84
N SER A 23 -34.94 10.44 -15.40
CA SER A 23 -34.30 11.75 -15.40
C SER A 23 -33.35 11.87 -14.22
N THR A 24 -32.21 12.54 -14.38
CA THR A 24 -31.32 12.85 -13.25
C THR A 24 -32.01 13.68 -12.16
N LEU A 25 -33.10 14.37 -12.49
CA LEU A 25 -33.95 15.08 -11.52
C LEU A 25 -34.55 14.14 -10.47
N ASP A 26 -34.84 12.88 -10.83
CA ASP A 26 -35.39 11.87 -9.92
C ASP A 26 -34.44 11.59 -8.74
N LEU A 27 -33.12 11.77 -8.93
CA LEU A 27 -32.15 11.60 -7.84
C LEU A 27 -32.38 12.59 -6.71
N LEU A 28 -32.85 13.81 -7.01
CA LEU A 28 -33.07 14.87 -6.01
C LEU A 28 -34.22 14.54 -5.05
N GLY A 29 -35.10 13.60 -5.43
CA GLY A 29 -36.15 13.06 -4.57
C GLY A 29 -35.68 11.92 -3.65
N LEU A 30 -34.46 11.40 -3.84
CA LEU A 30 -33.89 10.42 -2.93
C LEU A 30 -33.48 11.11 -1.62
N ALA A 31 -33.48 10.35 -0.52
CA ALA A 31 -33.20 10.92 0.80
C ALA A 31 -31.75 11.44 0.94
N TRP A 32 -30.78 10.84 0.24
CA TRP A 32 -29.35 11.12 0.45
C TRP A 32 -28.46 11.15 -0.81
N PRO A 33 -28.92 11.59 -1.99
CA PRO A 33 -28.07 11.63 -3.18
C PRO A 33 -26.91 12.62 -2.95
N PHE A 34 -25.73 12.35 -3.50
CA PHE A 34 -24.55 13.23 -3.41
C PHE A 34 -24.04 13.53 -1.98
N SER A 35 -24.54 12.81 -0.97
CA SER A 35 -24.17 13.05 0.43
C SER A 35 -22.73 12.60 0.74
N GLN A 36 -22.21 11.63 -0.02
CA GLN A 36 -20.86 11.09 0.13
C GLN A 36 -19.92 11.57 -0.98
N VAL A 37 -20.41 11.65 -2.21
CA VAL A 37 -19.64 12.13 -3.37
C VAL A 37 -20.29 13.39 -3.93
N SER A 38 -19.61 14.52 -3.75
CA SER A 38 -20.09 15.80 -4.28
C SER A 38 -20.17 15.80 -5.81
N LEU A 39 -21.13 16.56 -6.34
CA LEU A 39 -21.14 16.98 -7.73
C LEU A 39 -19.91 17.82 -8.07
N LEU A 40 -19.52 17.76 -9.33
CA LEU A 40 -18.41 18.53 -9.89
C LEU A 40 -18.96 19.64 -10.78
N THR A 41 -18.39 20.85 -10.67
CA THR A 41 -18.57 21.87 -11.73
C THR A 41 -17.85 21.46 -13.01
N ALA A 42 -18.07 22.18 -14.11
CA ALA A 42 -17.33 21.95 -15.36
C ALA A 42 -15.82 22.07 -15.17
N GLU A 43 -15.34 23.06 -14.41
CA GLU A 43 -13.90 23.25 -14.13
C GLU A 43 -13.33 22.14 -13.25
N GLU A 44 -14.10 21.66 -12.29
CA GLU A 44 -13.69 20.54 -11.43
C GLU A 44 -13.64 19.23 -12.22
N LEU A 45 -14.61 18.99 -13.10
CA LEU A 45 -14.59 17.84 -14.00
C LEU A 45 -13.38 17.90 -14.94
N VAL A 46 -13.07 19.06 -15.52
CA VAL A 46 -11.86 19.28 -16.32
C VAL A 46 -10.61 18.93 -15.50
N ARG A 47 -10.49 19.43 -14.28
CA ARG A 47 -9.35 19.16 -13.41
C ARG A 47 -9.19 17.67 -13.12
N GLU A 48 -10.29 16.98 -12.82
CA GLU A 48 -10.31 15.55 -12.57
C GLU A 48 -9.99 14.73 -13.84
N ALA A 49 -10.45 15.17 -15.01
CA ALA A 49 -10.11 14.57 -16.30
C ALA A 49 -8.61 14.71 -16.63
N GLN A 50 -8.03 15.87 -16.32
CA GLN A 50 -6.59 16.11 -16.50
C GLN A 50 -5.74 15.24 -15.58
N ASN A 51 -6.17 14.98 -14.34
CA ASN A 51 -5.48 14.04 -13.44
C ASN A 51 -5.42 12.61 -14.04
N ARG A 52 -6.43 12.24 -14.84
CA ARG A 52 -6.52 10.97 -15.60
C ARG A 52 -5.84 11.03 -16.97
N ARG A 53 -5.19 12.14 -17.32
CA ARG A 53 -4.52 12.38 -18.61
C ARG A 53 -5.45 12.22 -19.82
N ILE A 54 -6.71 12.62 -19.66
CA ILE A 54 -7.66 12.69 -20.78
C ILE A 54 -7.40 14.01 -21.51
N ASN A 55 -6.66 13.93 -22.60
CA ASN A 55 -6.21 15.07 -23.40
C ASN A 55 -6.89 15.09 -24.78
N MET A 56 -6.95 16.27 -25.37
CA MET A 56 -7.34 16.50 -26.77
C MET A 56 -6.14 16.26 -27.71
N SER A 57 -6.34 16.39 -29.02
CA SER A 57 -5.25 16.21 -30.00
C SER A 57 -4.06 17.13 -29.71
N GLY A 58 -2.85 16.75 -30.12
CA GLY A 58 -1.66 17.60 -29.95
C GLY A 58 -1.28 17.91 -28.49
N ASP A 59 -1.62 17.01 -27.56
CA ASP A 59 -1.41 17.14 -26.11
C ASP A 59 -2.11 18.34 -25.44
N TRP A 60 -3.08 18.94 -26.12
CA TRP A 60 -3.92 19.98 -25.53
C TRP A 60 -4.74 19.42 -24.37
N LYS A 61 -4.75 20.11 -23.23
CA LYS A 61 -5.54 19.70 -22.06
C LYS A 61 -7.02 19.98 -22.34
N LEU A 62 -7.90 19.02 -22.02
CA LEU A 62 -9.34 19.26 -22.01
C LEU A 62 -9.66 20.51 -21.17
N ASP A 63 -10.56 21.34 -21.67
CA ASP A 63 -11.05 22.56 -21.04
C ASP A 63 -12.59 22.62 -21.08
N VAL A 64 -13.16 23.71 -20.57
CA VAL A 64 -14.61 23.89 -20.46
C VAL A 64 -15.28 23.96 -21.84
N SER A 65 -14.67 24.57 -22.84
CA SER A 65 -15.22 24.62 -24.20
C SER A 65 -15.20 23.24 -24.87
N GLY A 66 -14.18 22.41 -24.58
CA GLY A 66 -14.17 21.01 -24.97
C GLY A 66 -15.33 20.21 -24.34
N LEU A 67 -15.65 20.45 -23.05
CA LEU A 67 -16.81 19.83 -22.41
C LEU A 67 -18.15 20.27 -23.03
N GLN A 68 -18.27 21.56 -23.37
CA GLN A 68 -19.44 22.08 -24.07
C GLN A 68 -19.63 21.39 -25.42
N GLU A 69 -18.55 21.17 -26.17
CA GLU A 69 -18.61 20.47 -27.46
C GLU A 69 -18.99 18.99 -27.29
N LEU A 70 -18.50 18.30 -26.26
CA LEU A 70 -18.95 16.94 -25.94
C LEU A 70 -20.44 16.88 -25.59
N HIS A 71 -20.95 17.91 -24.88
CA HIS A 71 -22.38 18.03 -24.59
C HIS A 71 -23.18 18.28 -25.87
N ARG A 72 -22.74 19.20 -26.74
CA ARG A 72 -23.38 19.46 -28.04
C ARG A 72 -23.49 18.20 -28.90
N LEU A 73 -22.46 17.36 -28.88
CA LEU A 73 -22.42 16.09 -29.60
C LEU A 73 -23.16 14.94 -28.90
N GLY A 74 -23.68 15.15 -27.68
CA GLY A 74 -24.33 14.11 -26.88
C GLY A 74 -23.38 13.05 -26.33
N VAL A 75 -22.06 13.25 -26.43
CA VAL A 75 -21.01 12.31 -25.99
C VAL A 75 -20.89 12.31 -24.47
N LEU A 76 -20.92 13.49 -23.86
CA LEU A 76 -20.92 13.67 -22.41
C LEU A 76 -21.89 14.79 -22.05
N VAL A 77 -23.06 14.39 -21.53
CA VAL A 77 -24.11 15.33 -21.12
C VAL A 77 -24.01 15.59 -19.61
N PRO A 78 -24.08 16.84 -19.12
CA PRO A 78 -24.09 17.15 -17.68
C PRO A 78 -25.28 16.50 -16.95
N PHE A 79 -25.17 16.24 -15.65
CA PHE A 79 -26.31 15.75 -14.85
C PHE A 79 -27.38 16.82 -14.69
N TYR A 80 -26.96 18.04 -14.40
CA TYR A 80 -27.85 19.16 -14.17
C TYR A 80 -27.36 20.39 -14.91
N ARG A 81 -28.33 21.19 -15.36
CA ARG A 81 -28.15 22.62 -15.60
C ARG A 81 -28.99 23.36 -14.57
N VAL A 82 -28.39 24.35 -13.91
CA VAL A 82 -29.07 25.22 -12.95
C VAL A 82 -29.04 26.64 -13.51
N ASP A 83 -30.20 27.17 -13.90
CA ASP A 83 -30.32 28.55 -14.34
C ASP A 83 -30.30 29.50 -13.14
N ILE A 84 -29.66 30.66 -13.26
CA ILE A 84 -29.62 31.66 -12.18
C ILE A 84 -30.97 32.40 -12.09
N ASP A 85 -31.54 32.75 -13.24
CA ASP A 85 -32.78 33.51 -13.35
C ASP A 85 -33.90 32.67 -13.99
N GLY A 86 -35.16 33.03 -13.71
CA GLY A 86 -36.30 32.53 -14.49
C GLY A 86 -36.87 31.17 -14.10
N GLY A 87 -37.05 30.91 -12.80
CA GLY A 87 -37.70 29.67 -12.33
C GLY A 87 -39.14 29.51 -12.82
N ASP A 88 -39.48 28.30 -13.27
CA ASP A 88 -40.84 27.91 -13.59
C ASP A 88 -41.40 27.06 -12.44
N SER A 89 -42.28 27.63 -11.62
CA SER A 89 -42.89 26.93 -10.48
C SER A 89 -43.59 25.61 -10.87
N VAL A 90 -44.01 25.44 -12.12
CA VAL A 90 -44.60 24.17 -12.62
C VAL A 90 -43.54 23.07 -12.75
N ARG A 91 -42.27 23.45 -12.93
CA ARG A 91 -41.11 22.56 -12.98
C ARG A 91 -40.42 22.38 -11.63
N ALA A 92 -40.95 22.97 -10.57
CA ALA A 92 -40.39 22.82 -9.23
C ALA A 92 -40.42 21.35 -8.80
N ILE A 93 -39.30 20.89 -8.25
CA ILE A 93 -39.14 19.52 -7.76
C ILE A 93 -39.36 19.52 -6.26
N ALA A 94 -40.20 18.61 -5.79
CA ALA A 94 -40.38 18.38 -4.36
C ALA A 94 -39.10 17.78 -3.76
N VAL A 95 -38.26 18.62 -3.16
CA VAL A 95 -36.99 18.21 -2.54
C VAL A 95 -37.06 18.14 -1.01
N ALA A 96 -38.25 18.32 -0.43
CA ALA A 96 -38.45 18.36 1.02
C ALA A 96 -38.04 17.06 1.74
N ASP A 97 -38.16 15.93 1.04
CA ASP A 97 -37.81 14.60 1.55
C ASP A 97 -36.30 14.29 1.47
N SER A 98 -35.54 15.11 0.73
CA SER A 98 -34.09 14.98 0.68
C SER A 98 -33.45 15.58 1.93
N LEU A 99 -32.62 14.79 2.59
CA LEU A 99 -31.85 15.17 3.76
C LEU A 99 -30.45 15.66 3.38
N THR A 100 -30.00 15.45 2.13
CA THR A 100 -28.68 15.91 1.66
C THR A 100 -28.39 17.38 1.98
N PRO A 101 -29.29 18.36 1.73
CA PRO A 101 -29.00 19.78 1.99
C PRO A 101 -28.73 20.09 3.46
N ARG A 102 -29.29 19.31 4.39
CA ARG A 102 -29.11 19.51 5.84
C ARG A 102 -27.75 19.06 6.33
N HIS A 103 -27.11 18.15 5.60
CA HIS A 103 -25.88 17.49 6.02
C HIS A 103 -24.70 17.75 5.09
N SER A 104 -24.94 18.31 3.91
CA SER A 104 -23.91 18.76 2.99
C SER A 104 -23.43 20.17 3.34
N ARG A 105 -22.11 20.39 3.30
CA ARG A 105 -21.50 21.73 3.43
C ARG A 105 -21.14 22.34 2.08
N SER A 106 -21.56 21.73 0.97
CA SER A 106 -21.25 22.19 -0.37
C SER A 106 -22.23 23.26 -0.82
N THR A 107 -21.71 24.47 -1.12
CA THR A 107 -22.49 25.55 -1.72
C THR A 107 -23.17 25.11 -3.02
N VAL A 108 -22.48 24.31 -3.85
CA VAL A 108 -23.01 23.80 -5.12
C VAL A 108 -24.25 22.94 -4.90
N LEU A 109 -24.25 22.11 -3.85
CA LEU A 109 -25.42 21.29 -3.53
C LEU A 109 -26.56 22.14 -2.97
N SER A 110 -26.29 23.03 -2.01
CA SER A 110 -27.33 23.92 -1.46
C SER A 110 -28.09 24.66 -2.56
N GLU A 111 -27.35 25.19 -3.53
CA GLU A 111 -27.95 25.94 -4.62
C GLU A 111 -28.64 25.08 -5.68
N LEU A 112 -28.14 23.87 -5.96
CA LEU A 112 -28.87 22.90 -6.79
C LEU A 112 -30.25 22.62 -6.20
N TYR A 113 -30.32 22.41 -4.88
CA TYR A 113 -31.58 22.12 -4.19
C TYR A 113 -32.50 23.33 -4.12
N LEU A 114 -31.96 24.53 -3.91
CA LEU A 114 -32.71 25.78 -3.99
C LEU A 114 -33.31 25.96 -5.39
N GLY A 115 -32.47 25.85 -6.43
CA GLY A 115 -32.91 25.95 -7.82
C GLY A 115 -33.93 24.88 -8.20
N ALA A 116 -33.80 23.66 -7.67
CA ALA A 116 -34.75 22.58 -7.91
C ALA A 116 -36.14 22.92 -7.32
N GLY A 117 -36.17 23.46 -6.09
CA GLY A 117 -37.41 23.93 -5.47
C GLY A 117 -38.05 25.13 -6.18
N GLU A 118 -37.26 25.91 -6.91
CA GLU A 118 -37.72 27.07 -7.69
C GLU A 118 -38.01 26.72 -9.17
N GLY A 119 -37.78 25.48 -9.59
CA GLY A 119 -37.96 25.05 -10.98
C GLY A 119 -36.93 25.59 -11.97
N ARG A 120 -35.73 25.94 -11.49
CA ARG A 120 -34.56 26.41 -12.27
C ARG A 120 -33.62 25.30 -12.71
N VAL A 121 -33.88 24.05 -12.30
CA VAL A 121 -33.01 22.90 -12.59
C VAL A 121 -33.60 22.06 -13.71
N THR A 122 -32.77 21.73 -14.68
CA THR A 122 -33.13 20.86 -15.81
C THR A 122 -32.16 19.71 -15.94
N ASP A 123 -32.62 18.60 -16.51
CA ASP A 123 -31.78 17.50 -16.98
C ASP A 123 -31.41 17.74 -18.45
N PRO A 124 -30.15 18.12 -18.75
CA PRO A 124 -29.76 18.47 -20.11
C PRO A 124 -29.88 17.32 -21.11
N ALA A 125 -30.02 16.06 -20.65
CA ALA A 125 -30.24 14.92 -21.54
C ALA A 125 -31.68 14.84 -22.09
N LYS A 126 -32.62 15.58 -21.48
CA LYS A 126 -34.04 15.61 -21.85
C LYS A 126 -34.44 16.92 -22.54
N THR A 127 -33.51 17.87 -22.68
CA THR A 127 -33.72 19.15 -23.36
C THR A 127 -32.87 19.25 -24.62
N ALA A 128 -33.23 20.15 -25.53
CA ALA A 128 -32.35 20.49 -26.65
C ALA A 128 -31.05 21.12 -26.12
N PHE A 129 -29.94 20.93 -26.84
CA PHE A 129 -28.69 21.56 -26.49
C PHE A 129 -28.79 23.08 -26.69
N GLU A 130 -28.32 23.83 -25.68
CA GLU A 130 -28.13 25.27 -25.75
C GLU A 130 -26.65 25.60 -25.51
N PRO A 131 -26.06 26.55 -26.28
CA PRO A 131 -24.71 27.01 -26.03
C PRO A 131 -24.53 27.50 -24.58
N TRP A 132 -23.39 27.19 -23.97
CA TRP A 132 -23.13 27.57 -22.59
C TRP A 132 -22.88 29.08 -22.51
N PRO A 133 -23.31 29.74 -21.42
CA PRO A 133 -23.11 31.17 -21.29
C PRO A 133 -21.60 31.48 -21.15
N THR A 134 -21.12 32.49 -21.85
CA THR A 134 -19.69 32.86 -21.91
C THR A 134 -19.34 34.07 -21.03
N GLY A 135 -20.33 34.68 -20.36
CA GLY A 135 -20.18 35.87 -19.52
C GLY A 135 -19.34 35.62 -18.26
N HIS A 136 -18.31 36.44 -18.04
CA HIS A 136 -17.42 36.33 -16.87
C HIS A 136 -17.76 37.40 -15.80
N ARG A 137 -18.82 37.24 -15.00
CA ARG A 137 -19.00 37.98 -13.73
C ARG A 137 -18.60 37.15 -12.50
N ARG A 138 -17.34 37.27 -12.08
CA ARG A 138 -16.71 36.53 -10.96
C ARG A 138 -17.31 36.87 -9.57
N THR A 139 -18.04 35.93 -8.94
CA THR A 139 -17.99 35.65 -7.47
C THR A 139 -18.75 34.38 -7.07
N LEU A 140 -18.06 33.45 -6.39
CA LEU A 140 -18.47 32.32 -5.52
C LEU A 140 -19.54 31.28 -5.95
N TRP A 141 -20.20 31.48 -7.07
CA TRP A 141 -20.77 30.46 -7.97
C TRP A 141 -20.68 31.11 -9.35
N PRO A 142 -20.24 30.42 -10.41
CA PRO A 142 -19.63 31.12 -11.52
C PRO A 142 -20.72 31.95 -12.22
N SER A 143 -20.63 33.28 -12.08
CA SER A 143 -20.69 34.27 -13.17
C SER A 143 -21.47 34.30 -14.52
N THR A 144 -22.15 33.19 -14.87
CA THR A 144 -22.84 32.87 -16.11
C THR A 144 -24.31 32.61 -15.82
N ASP A 145 -25.21 32.94 -16.74
CA ASP A 145 -26.68 32.80 -16.57
C ASP A 145 -27.15 31.36 -16.17
N SER A 146 -26.28 30.36 -16.33
CA SER A 146 -26.50 28.97 -15.91
C SER A 146 -25.20 28.29 -15.45
N GLY A 147 -25.31 27.32 -14.53
CA GLY A 147 -24.23 26.42 -14.10
C GLY A 147 -24.48 24.97 -14.53
N TYR A 148 -23.44 24.27 -14.98
CA TYR A 148 -23.50 22.86 -15.39
C TYR A 148 -22.79 21.96 -14.38
N LEU A 149 -23.48 20.93 -13.91
CA LEU A 149 -23.02 20.03 -12.86
C LEU A 149 -22.93 18.59 -13.36
N TYR A 150 -21.90 17.90 -12.91
CA TYR A 150 -21.59 16.52 -13.29
C TYR A 150 -21.51 15.63 -12.05
N SER A 151 -21.99 14.39 -12.17
CA SER A 151 -21.64 13.37 -11.18
C SER A 151 -20.17 12.98 -11.35
N ARG A 152 -19.45 12.75 -10.25
CA ARG A 152 -18.07 12.25 -10.28
C ARG A 152 -17.96 10.95 -11.08
N HIS A 153 -19.00 10.10 -11.05
CA HIS A 153 -19.03 8.84 -11.80
C HIS A 153 -19.04 9.03 -13.33
N GLN A 154 -19.36 10.23 -13.83
CA GLN A 154 -19.25 10.55 -15.26
C GLN A 154 -17.81 10.62 -15.76
N LEU A 155 -16.81 10.60 -14.87
CA LEU A 155 -15.41 10.41 -15.27
C LEU A 155 -15.20 9.04 -15.94
N LEU A 156 -16.00 8.02 -15.61
CA LEU A 156 -16.00 6.74 -16.32
C LEU A 156 -16.53 6.90 -17.74
N THR A 157 -17.64 7.64 -17.93
CA THR A 157 -18.17 7.97 -19.25
C THR A 157 -17.13 8.72 -20.10
N LEU A 158 -16.43 9.68 -19.49
CA LEU A 158 -15.40 10.46 -20.18
C LEU A 158 -14.20 9.60 -20.59
N ASP A 159 -13.79 8.61 -19.79
CA ASP A 159 -12.75 7.64 -20.19
C ASP A 159 -13.18 6.80 -21.40
N GLN A 160 -14.44 6.41 -21.48
CA GLN A 160 -14.98 5.69 -22.64
C GLN A 160 -15.08 6.56 -23.89
N ALA A 161 -15.27 7.87 -23.69
CA ALA A 161 -15.22 8.87 -24.75
C ALA A 161 -13.79 9.35 -25.09
N ARG A 162 -12.72 8.78 -24.49
CA ARG A 162 -11.35 9.28 -24.62
C ARG A 162 -10.90 9.46 -26.08
N SER A 163 -11.26 8.52 -26.97
CA SER A 163 -10.93 8.64 -28.39
C SER A 163 -11.61 9.83 -29.08
N ALA A 164 -12.85 10.15 -28.70
CA ALA A 164 -13.55 11.32 -29.22
C ALA A 164 -12.90 12.63 -28.72
N VAL A 165 -12.54 12.67 -27.43
CA VAL A 165 -11.81 13.82 -26.84
C VAL A 165 -10.47 14.02 -27.57
N ALA A 166 -9.70 12.95 -27.77
CA ALA A 166 -8.43 12.99 -28.47
C ALA A 166 -8.55 13.42 -29.95
N ALA A 167 -9.74 13.32 -30.54
CA ALA A 167 -10.01 13.74 -31.91
C ALA A 167 -10.45 15.21 -32.03
N PHE A 168 -10.55 15.96 -30.93
CA PHE A 168 -10.83 17.39 -31.00
C PHE A 168 -9.66 18.16 -31.61
N VAL A 169 -10.00 19.01 -32.58
CA VAL A 169 -9.08 19.94 -33.23
C VAL A 169 -9.54 21.35 -32.96
N ARG A 170 -8.58 22.26 -32.82
CA ARG A 170 -8.85 23.67 -32.60
C ARG A 170 -9.53 24.25 -33.83
N ASN A 171 -10.61 25.00 -33.62
CA ASN A 171 -11.26 25.77 -34.66
C ASN A 171 -10.66 27.17 -34.69
N ASP A 172 -9.73 27.40 -35.61
CA ASP A 172 -9.03 28.69 -35.76
C ASP A 172 -9.88 29.76 -36.48
N ALA A 173 -11.10 29.41 -36.92
CA ALA A 173 -12.00 30.36 -37.61
C ALA A 173 -12.64 31.39 -36.67
N THR A 174 -12.59 31.18 -35.35
CA THR A 174 -13.18 32.08 -34.35
C THR A 174 -12.10 32.80 -33.56
N SER A 175 -12.36 34.05 -33.17
CA SER A 175 -11.47 34.83 -32.29
C SER A 175 -11.35 34.24 -30.88
N THR A 176 -12.29 33.36 -30.50
CA THR A 176 -12.28 32.57 -29.27
C THR A 176 -11.83 31.14 -29.55
N VAL A 177 -11.12 30.49 -28.60
CA VAL A 177 -10.75 29.07 -28.71
C VAL A 177 -12.03 28.22 -28.67
N ALA A 178 -12.43 27.72 -29.84
CA ALA A 178 -13.50 26.75 -29.99
C ALA A 178 -12.91 25.42 -30.44
N TRP A 179 -13.50 24.32 -29.98
CA TRP A 179 -13.11 22.97 -30.37
C TRP A 179 -14.17 22.39 -31.30
N ARG A 180 -13.73 21.60 -32.28
CA ARG A 180 -14.61 20.79 -33.11
C ARG A 180 -14.06 19.38 -33.21
N LEU A 181 -14.93 18.41 -33.46
CA LEU A 181 -14.49 17.06 -33.80
C LEU A 181 -13.80 17.08 -35.16
N SER A 182 -12.65 16.39 -35.25
CA SER A 182 -11.98 16.15 -36.53
C SER A 182 -12.89 15.39 -37.50
N ASP A 183 -12.86 15.77 -38.78
CA ASP A 183 -13.62 15.10 -39.85
C ASP A 183 -13.20 13.64 -40.06
N ALA A 184 -12.06 13.23 -39.46
CA ALA A 184 -11.57 11.85 -39.44
C ALA A 184 -12.24 10.96 -38.38
N MET A 185 -12.98 11.53 -37.42
CA MET A 185 -13.69 10.80 -36.38
C MET A 185 -15.19 10.77 -36.67
N GLU A 186 -15.76 9.58 -36.70
CA GLU A 186 -17.19 9.35 -36.85
C GLU A 186 -17.78 8.89 -35.51
N ILE A 187 -18.82 9.60 -35.04
CA ILE A 187 -19.63 9.20 -33.88
C ILE A 187 -20.93 8.63 -34.42
N THR A 188 -21.10 7.31 -34.30
CA THR A 188 -22.32 6.64 -34.75
C THR A 188 -23.41 6.68 -33.68
N ASP A 189 -24.66 6.41 -34.07
CA ASP A 189 -25.78 6.32 -33.14
C ASP A 189 -25.59 5.21 -32.11
N GLU A 190 -24.97 4.08 -32.49
CA GLU A 190 -24.63 3.01 -31.55
C GLU A 190 -23.62 3.47 -30.50
N ALA A 191 -22.64 4.29 -30.90
CA ALA A 191 -21.66 4.85 -29.99
C ALA A 191 -22.31 5.82 -28.98
N LEU A 192 -23.22 6.67 -29.46
CA LEU A 192 -24.01 7.55 -28.60
C LEU A 192 -24.90 6.75 -27.64
N GLN A 193 -25.55 5.68 -28.13
CA GLN A 193 -26.36 4.82 -27.29
C GLN A 193 -25.53 4.10 -26.21
N ALA A 194 -24.33 3.64 -26.55
CA ALA A 194 -23.40 3.11 -25.57
C ALA A 194 -23.00 4.17 -24.53
N LEU A 195 -22.66 5.40 -24.93
CA LEU A 195 -22.33 6.47 -23.98
C LEU A 195 -23.51 6.89 -23.09
N ARG A 196 -24.75 6.83 -23.60
CA ARG A 196 -25.97 6.99 -22.77
C ARG A 196 -26.08 5.90 -21.70
N SER A 197 -25.71 4.66 -22.01
CA SER A 197 -25.66 3.60 -20.98
C SER A 197 -24.62 3.91 -19.90
N TRP A 198 -23.49 4.54 -20.25
CA TRP A 198 -22.49 5.00 -19.27
C TRP A 198 -22.98 6.15 -18.39
N ARG A 199 -23.79 7.07 -18.93
CA ARG A 199 -24.50 8.07 -18.11
C ARG A 199 -25.47 7.39 -17.14
N SER A 200 -26.17 6.36 -17.60
CA SER A 200 -27.11 5.58 -16.78
C SER A 200 -26.38 4.86 -15.65
N LEU A 201 -25.20 4.29 -15.90
CA LEU A 201 -24.32 3.76 -14.86
C LEU A 201 -23.97 4.83 -13.81
N ALA A 202 -23.58 6.04 -14.24
CA ALA A 202 -23.28 7.12 -13.31
C ALA A 202 -24.49 7.50 -12.45
N PHE A 203 -25.70 7.46 -13.02
CA PHE A 203 -26.96 7.68 -12.31
C PHE A 203 -27.16 6.59 -11.25
N THR A 204 -27.05 5.33 -11.65
CA THR A 204 -27.18 4.17 -10.75
C THR A 204 -26.22 4.26 -9.59
N LEU A 205 -24.92 4.49 -9.84
CA LEU A 205 -23.90 4.61 -8.79
C LEU A 205 -24.23 5.76 -7.83
N THR A 206 -24.68 6.90 -8.35
CA THR A 206 -25.08 8.06 -7.54
C THR A 206 -26.28 7.75 -6.64
N ALA A 207 -27.25 6.95 -7.13
CA ALA A 207 -28.44 6.59 -6.35
C ALA A 207 -28.11 5.71 -5.13
N ILE A 208 -27.05 4.89 -5.22
CA ILE A 208 -26.70 3.87 -4.23
C ILE A 208 -25.37 4.14 -3.49
N GLU A 209 -24.67 5.24 -3.79
CA GLU A 209 -23.35 5.48 -3.19
C GLU A 209 -23.41 5.73 -1.69
N THR A 210 -24.48 6.32 -1.16
CA THR A 210 -24.58 6.69 0.26
C THR A 210 -24.36 5.52 1.23
N PRO A 211 -25.07 4.38 1.10
CA PRO A 211 -24.85 3.23 1.97
C PRO A 211 -23.48 2.56 1.77
N TYR A 212 -22.90 2.60 0.56
CA TYR A 212 -21.76 1.76 0.21
C TYR A 212 -20.41 2.50 0.16
N TRP A 213 -20.38 3.73 -0.31
CA TRP A 213 -19.15 4.50 -0.50
C TRP A 213 -18.32 4.64 0.78
N PRO A 214 -18.91 4.89 1.97
CA PRO A 214 -18.13 4.95 3.20
C PRO A 214 -17.57 3.61 3.64
N LEU A 215 -18.22 2.49 3.31
CA LEU A 215 -17.70 1.15 3.60
C LEU A 215 -16.46 0.82 2.76
N ILE A 216 -16.35 1.41 1.57
CA ILE A 216 -15.26 1.21 0.63
C ILE A 216 -14.10 2.14 0.97
N THR A 217 -14.39 3.42 1.13
CA THR A 217 -13.39 4.48 1.31
C THR A 217 -12.98 4.69 2.76
N ARG A 218 -13.74 4.11 3.72
CA ARG A 218 -13.60 4.31 5.17
C ARG A 218 -13.69 5.78 5.58
N ARG A 219 -14.44 6.58 4.83
CA ARG A 219 -14.67 8.00 5.07
C ARG A 219 -16.15 8.31 4.97
N ILE A 220 -16.64 9.08 5.93
CA ILE A 220 -18.01 9.59 5.95
C ILE A 220 -17.91 11.10 5.81
N SER A 221 -18.64 11.67 4.86
CA SER A 221 -18.58 13.12 4.57
C SER A 221 -19.41 13.97 5.54
N HIS A 222 -20.27 13.35 6.36
CA HIS A 222 -21.13 14.00 7.35
C HIS A 222 -21.20 13.21 8.66
N ASP A 223 -22.18 13.49 9.51
CA ASP A 223 -22.39 12.84 10.80
C ASP A 223 -22.45 11.30 10.66
N ALA A 224 -21.71 10.60 11.53
CA ALA A 224 -21.55 9.15 11.47
C ALA A 224 -22.76 8.37 12.03
N ASP A 225 -23.48 8.94 12.98
CA ASP A 225 -24.72 8.33 13.51
C ASP A 225 -25.82 8.40 12.45
N VAL A 226 -25.92 9.55 11.77
CA VAL A 226 -26.83 9.74 10.64
C VAL A 226 -26.54 8.74 9.53
N TRP A 227 -25.29 8.62 9.09
CA TRP A 227 -24.92 7.63 8.07
C TRP A 227 -25.27 6.20 8.51
N ARG A 228 -25.00 5.84 9.78
CA ARG A 228 -25.36 4.52 10.32
C ARG A 228 -26.86 4.26 10.26
N SER A 229 -27.70 5.24 10.61
CA SER A 229 -29.16 5.09 10.48
C SER A 229 -29.59 4.87 9.03
N VAL A 230 -28.99 5.58 8.07
CA VAL A 230 -29.27 5.42 6.63
C VAL A 230 -28.89 4.02 6.17
N ARG A 231 -27.70 3.55 6.57
CA ARG A 231 -27.22 2.22 6.21
C ARG A 231 -28.12 1.11 6.75
N LEU A 232 -28.59 1.24 7.99
CA LEU A 232 -29.47 0.26 8.62
C LEU A 232 -30.88 0.24 8.00
N ALA A 233 -31.37 1.39 7.55
CA ALA A 233 -32.68 1.52 6.91
C ALA A 233 -32.65 1.24 5.40
N PHE A 234 -31.48 1.05 4.80
CA PHE A 234 -31.33 0.88 3.35
C PHE A 234 -31.84 -0.50 2.91
N ASP A 235 -32.85 -0.51 2.04
CA ASP A 235 -33.39 -1.70 1.38
C ASP A 235 -32.79 -1.82 -0.03
N ALA A 236 -31.88 -2.77 -0.20
CA ALA A 236 -31.17 -3.02 -1.44
C ALA A 236 -32.09 -3.53 -2.56
N ALA A 237 -33.09 -4.36 -2.24
CA ALA A 237 -34.01 -4.91 -3.23
C ALA A 237 -34.96 -3.83 -3.75
N ASN A 238 -35.47 -2.98 -2.85
CA ASN A 238 -36.28 -1.84 -3.25
C ASN A 238 -35.47 -0.81 -4.08
N ALA A 239 -34.20 -0.59 -3.74
CA ALA A 239 -33.33 0.28 -4.54
C ALA A 239 -33.11 -0.27 -5.97
N LEU A 240 -32.91 -1.58 -6.13
CA LEU A 240 -32.83 -2.22 -7.45
C LEU A 240 -34.14 -2.10 -8.23
N ALA A 241 -35.27 -2.37 -7.59
CA ALA A 241 -36.58 -2.22 -8.22
C ALA A 241 -36.83 -0.77 -8.67
N TRP A 242 -36.44 0.21 -7.85
CA TRP A 242 -36.52 1.62 -8.21
C TRP A 242 -35.62 1.94 -9.41
N LEU A 243 -34.40 1.40 -9.45
CA LEU A 243 -33.47 1.55 -10.58
C LEU A 243 -33.93 0.80 -11.85
N GLY A 244 -34.88 -0.13 -11.73
CA GLY A 244 -35.29 -1.01 -12.82
C GLY A 244 -34.18 -1.97 -13.23
N LEU A 245 -33.41 -2.46 -12.26
CA LEU A 245 -32.29 -3.39 -12.47
C LEU A 245 -32.52 -4.71 -11.76
N THR A 246 -32.03 -5.80 -12.33
CA THR A 246 -31.93 -7.09 -11.63
C THR A 246 -30.57 -7.26 -10.95
N VAL A 247 -30.46 -8.24 -10.05
CA VAL A 247 -29.18 -8.54 -9.39
C VAL A 247 -28.17 -9.10 -10.39
N GLU A 248 -28.61 -9.89 -11.37
CA GLU A 248 -27.75 -10.46 -12.42
C GLU A 248 -27.17 -9.36 -13.32
N GLU A 249 -27.95 -8.31 -13.62
CA GLU A 249 -27.45 -7.16 -14.36
C GLU A 249 -26.38 -6.41 -13.57
N VAL A 250 -26.57 -6.25 -12.26
CA VAL A 250 -25.57 -5.62 -11.37
C VAL A 250 -24.29 -6.45 -11.29
N GLU A 251 -24.39 -7.77 -11.19
CA GLU A 251 -23.24 -8.67 -11.21
C GLU A 251 -22.50 -8.64 -12.55
N ALA A 252 -23.24 -8.63 -13.67
CA ALA A 252 -22.66 -8.47 -15.01
C ALA A 252 -21.98 -7.10 -15.17
N GLY A 253 -22.59 -6.04 -14.64
CA GLY A 253 -22.02 -4.69 -14.59
C GLY A 253 -20.73 -4.66 -13.77
N ARG A 254 -20.70 -5.31 -12.60
CA ARG A 254 -19.49 -5.46 -11.78
C ARG A 254 -18.37 -6.13 -12.58
N ASP A 255 -18.66 -7.26 -13.21
CA ASP A 255 -17.65 -8.04 -13.95
C ASP A 255 -17.10 -7.24 -15.15
N GLN A 256 -17.97 -6.51 -15.85
CA GLN A 256 -17.56 -5.59 -16.91
C GLN A 256 -16.62 -4.50 -16.39
N LEU A 257 -16.96 -3.86 -15.26
CA LEU A 257 -16.14 -2.80 -14.66
C LEU A 257 -14.79 -3.33 -14.19
N LEU A 258 -14.73 -4.53 -13.61
CA LEU A 258 -13.46 -5.18 -13.25
C LEU A 258 -12.63 -5.54 -14.49
N GLY A 259 -13.27 -5.98 -15.57
CA GLY A 259 -12.61 -6.21 -16.86
C GLY A 259 -11.96 -4.95 -17.43
N LEU A 260 -12.67 -3.82 -17.38
CA LEU A 260 -12.14 -2.53 -17.80
C LEU A 260 -11.03 -2.01 -16.87
N ALA A 261 -11.19 -2.17 -15.56
CA ALA A 261 -10.14 -1.84 -14.61
C ALA A 261 -8.85 -2.61 -14.89
N ARG A 262 -8.96 -3.92 -15.15
CA ARG A 262 -7.83 -4.77 -15.52
C ARG A 262 -7.16 -4.30 -16.81
N TYR A 263 -7.93 -3.91 -17.82
CA TYR A 263 -7.38 -3.39 -19.07
C TYR A 263 -6.58 -2.09 -18.87
N ARG A 264 -7.01 -1.23 -17.93
CA ARG A 264 -6.34 0.03 -17.57
C ARG A 264 -5.23 -0.13 -16.53
N ASP A 265 -5.08 -1.31 -15.93
CA ASP A 265 -4.22 -1.48 -14.77
C ASP A 265 -2.74 -1.45 -15.13
N VAL A 266 -2.09 -0.33 -14.80
CA VAL A 266 -0.63 -0.16 -14.95
C VAL A 266 0.14 -0.49 -13.68
N VAL A 267 -0.54 -0.85 -12.58
CA VAL A 267 0.07 -1.13 -11.27
C VAL A 267 0.53 -2.59 -11.18
N GLY A 268 -0.13 -3.50 -11.90
CA GLY A 268 0.27 -4.91 -11.99
C GLY A 268 0.29 -5.61 -10.63
N ASP A 269 1.39 -6.28 -10.31
CA ASP A 269 1.55 -7.06 -9.07
C ASP A 269 1.42 -6.21 -7.79
N PHE A 270 1.65 -4.90 -7.89
CA PHE A 270 1.47 -3.96 -6.78
C PHE A 270 -0.02 -3.69 -6.46
N TYR A 271 -0.96 -4.16 -7.28
CA TYR A 271 -2.40 -3.87 -7.08
C TYR A 271 -2.89 -4.35 -5.71
N ASP A 272 -2.42 -5.50 -5.22
CA ASP A 272 -2.83 -6.02 -3.89
C ASP A 272 -2.39 -5.11 -2.74
N LEU A 273 -1.28 -4.39 -2.91
CA LEU A 273 -0.83 -3.36 -1.98
C LEU A 273 -1.67 -2.08 -2.15
N VAL A 274 -1.83 -1.61 -3.38
CA VAL A 274 -2.57 -0.38 -3.69
C VAL A 274 -4.03 -0.45 -3.21
N ARG A 275 -4.72 -1.58 -3.39
CA ARG A 275 -6.11 -1.77 -2.93
C ARG A 275 -6.28 -1.77 -1.40
N ARG A 276 -5.18 -1.89 -0.65
CA ARG A 276 -5.17 -1.83 0.83
C ARG A 276 -4.85 -0.44 1.36
N ALA A 277 -4.34 0.44 0.50
CA ALA A 277 -4.09 1.83 0.85
C ALA A 277 -5.40 2.55 1.20
N ASP A 278 -5.28 3.68 1.88
CA ASP A 278 -6.43 4.50 2.21
C ASP A 278 -6.92 5.32 1.00
N ARG A 279 -8.10 5.93 1.13
CA ARG A 279 -8.69 6.73 0.07
C ARG A 279 -7.80 7.91 -0.38
N ALA A 280 -7.10 8.58 0.54
CA ALA A 280 -6.21 9.68 0.16
C ALA A 280 -5.06 9.22 -0.73
N SER A 281 -4.49 8.05 -0.46
CA SER A 281 -3.47 7.45 -1.31
C SER A 281 -4.00 7.19 -2.72
N TRP A 282 -5.24 6.72 -2.86
CA TRP A 282 -5.88 6.53 -4.17
C TRP A 282 -6.06 7.84 -4.94
N ASP A 283 -6.34 8.95 -4.25
CA ASP A 283 -6.44 10.28 -4.87
C ASP A 283 -5.11 10.84 -5.39
N THR A 284 -3.98 10.26 -4.99
CA THR A 284 -2.66 10.61 -5.55
C THR A 284 -2.31 9.86 -6.83
N LEU A 285 -3.06 8.81 -7.19
CA LEU A 285 -2.88 8.10 -8.46
C LEU A 285 -3.14 9.06 -9.63
N ARG A 286 -2.51 8.80 -10.78
CA ARG A 286 -2.66 9.61 -12.00
C ARG A 286 -2.78 8.73 -13.23
N GLY A 287 -3.34 9.28 -14.31
CA GLY A 287 -3.47 8.58 -15.58
C GLY A 287 -4.31 7.30 -15.44
N ASP A 288 -3.89 6.25 -16.13
CA ASP A 288 -4.63 4.99 -16.21
C ASP A 288 -4.72 4.26 -14.86
N ALA A 289 -3.75 4.45 -13.94
CA ALA A 289 -3.85 3.90 -12.58
C ALA A 289 -5.04 4.48 -11.80
N GLN A 290 -5.30 5.78 -11.95
CA GLN A 290 -6.44 6.43 -11.32
C GLN A 290 -7.75 5.97 -11.96
N VAL A 291 -7.78 5.88 -13.29
CA VAL A 291 -8.95 5.38 -14.04
C VAL A 291 -9.29 3.93 -13.64
N ALA A 292 -8.28 3.05 -13.55
CA ALA A 292 -8.47 1.68 -13.10
C ALA A 292 -9.04 1.62 -11.67
N MET A 293 -8.60 2.52 -10.78
CA MET A 293 -9.14 2.63 -9.43
C MET A 293 -10.60 3.12 -9.43
N ASP A 294 -10.98 4.07 -10.30
CA ASP A 294 -12.38 4.51 -10.40
C ASP A 294 -13.31 3.37 -10.84
N TYR A 295 -12.91 2.58 -11.85
CA TYR A 295 -13.68 1.39 -12.26
C TYR A 295 -13.82 0.37 -11.12
N ARG A 296 -12.76 0.16 -10.33
CA ARG A 296 -12.77 -0.74 -9.18
C ARG A 296 -13.67 -0.25 -8.04
N LEU A 297 -13.69 1.06 -7.80
CA LEU A 297 -14.60 1.67 -6.83
C LEU A 297 -16.06 1.47 -7.25
N ALA A 298 -16.38 1.71 -8.53
CA ALA A 298 -17.72 1.46 -9.07
C ALA A 298 -18.11 -0.03 -8.99
N ALA A 299 -17.21 -0.94 -9.37
CA ALA A 299 -17.43 -2.38 -9.26
C ALA A 299 -17.66 -2.82 -7.81
N GLU A 300 -16.92 -2.25 -6.86
CA GLU A 300 -17.06 -2.56 -5.44
C GLU A 300 -18.41 -2.08 -4.87
N VAL A 301 -18.97 -0.97 -5.38
CA VAL A 301 -20.33 -0.53 -5.03
C VAL A 301 -21.36 -1.59 -5.47
N PHE A 302 -21.27 -2.08 -6.71
CA PHE A 302 -22.15 -3.12 -7.23
C PHE A 302 -22.00 -4.46 -6.51
N GLU A 303 -20.76 -4.86 -6.19
CA GLU A 303 -20.49 -6.05 -5.39
C GLU A 303 -21.20 -5.99 -4.03
N ARG A 304 -21.17 -4.83 -3.36
CA ARG A 304 -21.85 -4.66 -2.07
C ARG A 304 -23.37 -4.69 -2.22
N LEU A 305 -23.90 -4.07 -3.27
CA LEU A 305 -25.32 -4.10 -3.56
C LEU A 305 -25.82 -5.52 -3.79
N ALA A 306 -25.15 -6.30 -4.62
CA ALA A 306 -25.49 -7.70 -4.86
C ALA A 306 -25.41 -8.55 -3.57
N THR A 307 -24.34 -8.36 -2.78
CA THR A 307 -24.17 -9.04 -1.48
C THR A 307 -25.37 -8.77 -0.55
N ASP A 308 -25.80 -7.52 -0.43
CA ASP A 308 -26.91 -7.12 0.42
C ASP A 308 -28.26 -7.71 -0.05
N VAL A 309 -28.48 -7.82 -1.37
CA VAL A 309 -29.70 -8.43 -1.94
C VAL A 309 -29.75 -9.92 -1.66
N HIS A 310 -28.62 -10.63 -1.81
CA HIS A 310 -28.55 -12.07 -1.53
C HIS A 310 -28.62 -12.38 -0.02
N GLY A 311 -28.25 -11.43 0.85
CA GLY A 311 -28.21 -11.64 2.29
C GLY A 311 -27.11 -12.62 2.74
N VAL A 312 -26.12 -12.88 1.89
CA VAL A 312 -25.03 -13.82 2.15
C VAL A 312 -23.75 -13.04 2.48
N GLU A 313 -22.98 -13.51 3.46
CA GLU A 313 -21.66 -12.94 3.71
C GLU A 313 -20.74 -13.13 2.50
N ARG A 314 -19.87 -12.15 2.26
CA ARG A 314 -18.91 -12.21 1.15
C ARG A 314 -18.05 -13.45 1.22
N SER A 315 -18.20 -14.33 0.25
CA SER A 315 -17.23 -15.38 -0.03
C SER A 315 -15.91 -14.74 -0.43
N GLN A 316 -14.80 -15.24 0.12
CA GLN A 316 -13.48 -14.88 -0.41
C GLN A 316 -13.38 -15.38 -1.85
N PRO A 317 -12.75 -14.61 -2.77
CA PRO A 317 -12.58 -15.08 -4.13
C PRO A 317 -11.78 -16.38 -4.14
N ASP A 318 -12.15 -17.28 -5.06
CA ASP A 318 -11.35 -18.46 -5.34
C ASP A 318 -9.90 -18.05 -5.70
N ALA A 319 -8.93 -18.83 -5.22
CA ALA A 319 -7.51 -18.62 -5.50
C ALA A 319 -7.20 -18.65 -7.01
N SER A 320 -8.08 -19.24 -7.81
CA SER A 320 -8.00 -19.25 -9.28
C SER A 320 -8.24 -17.89 -9.93
N VAL A 321 -8.90 -16.94 -9.25
CA VAL A 321 -9.24 -15.63 -9.81
C VAL A 321 -7.98 -14.74 -9.84
N PRO A 322 -7.54 -14.28 -11.03
CA PRO A 322 -6.38 -13.41 -11.14
C PRO A 322 -6.52 -12.16 -10.28
N LEU A 323 -5.43 -11.75 -9.63
CA LEU A 323 -5.44 -10.60 -8.72
C LEU A 323 -6.04 -9.34 -9.36
N SER A 324 -5.73 -9.08 -10.63
CA SER A 324 -6.24 -7.91 -11.38
C SER A 324 -7.76 -7.91 -11.61
N ALA A 325 -8.40 -9.07 -11.53
CA ALA A 325 -9.84 -9.26 -11.64
C ALA A 325 -10.57 -9.27 -10.28
N GLN A 326 -9.83 -9.17 -9.17
CA GLN A 326 -10.43 -9.16 -7.84
C GLN A 326 -10.94 -7.77 -7.46
N SER A 327 -12.05 -7.75 -6.72
CA SER A 327 -12.65 -6.54 -6.13
C SER A 327 -11.73 -5.88 -5.09
N LEU A 328 -12.08 -4.65 -4.68
CA LEU A 328 -11.32 -3.91 -3.67
C LEU A 328 -11.47 -4.52 -2.29
N GLY A 329 -12.60 -5.16 -1.99
CA GLY A 329 -12.88 -5.82 -0.71
C GLY A 329 -12.23 -7.20 -0.57
N ALA A 330 -11.86 -7.85 -1.68
CA ALA A 330 -11.23 -9.17 -1.66
C ALA A 330 -9.87 -9.15 -0.94
N ARG A 331 -9.65 -10.11 -0.03
CA ARG A 331 -8.41 -10.25 0.76
C ARG A 331 -8.01 -11.72 0.85
N SER A 332 -7.60 -12.31 -0.27
CA SER A 332 -7.17 -13.72 -0.32
C SER A 332 -5.82 -14.00 0.36
N ARG A 333 -5.02 -12.95 0.62
CA ARG A 333 -3.69 -13.04 1.25
C ARG A 333 -3.57 -12.05 2.40
N SER A 334 -2.67 -12.31 3.36
CA SER A 334 -2.30 -11.31 4.36
C SER A 334 -1.49 -10.18 3.72
N LEU A 335 -1.40 -9.03 4.41
CA LEU A 335 -0.53 -7.93 3.94
C LEU A 335 0.93 -8.36 3.90
N ASP A 336 1.36 -9.13 4.89
CA ASP A 336 2.73 -9.60 4.99
C ASP A 336 3.11 -10.51 3.80
N ALA A 337 2.20 -11.41 3.40
CA ALA A 337 2.38 -12.24 2.21
C ALA A 337 2.60 -11.38 0.96
N THR A 338 1.74 -10.38 0.74
CA THR A 338 1.87 -9.44 -0.38
C THR A 338 3.20 -8.70 -0.35
N LEU A 339 3.64 -8.23 0.82
CA LEU A 339 4.93 -7.53 0.96
C LEU A 339 6.12 -8.47 0.75
N THR A 340 6.02 -9.72 1.18
CA THR A 340 7.04 -10.76 0.95
C THR A 340 7.22 -11.04 -0.54
N ASP A 341 6.11 -11.25 -1.26
CA ASP A 341 6.09 -11.52 -2.71
C ASP A 341 6.69 -10.35 -3.51
N LEU A 342 6.40 -9.12 -3.10
CA LEU A 342 6.96 -7.90 -3.71
C LEU A 342 8.38 -7.56 -3.24
N HIS A 343 8.95 -8.36 -2.34
CA HIS A 343 10.27 -8.12 -1.73
C HIS A 343 10.38 -6.80 -0.94
N LEU A 344 9.26 -6.38 -0.35
CA LEU A 344 9.09 -5.18 0.48
C LEU A 344 8.83 -5.50 1.96
N SER A 345 8.94 -6.76 2.37
CA SER A 345 8.74 -7.16 3.77
C SER A 345 9.60 -6.32 4.71
N PRO A 346 9.01 -5.70 5.76
CA PRO A 346 9.77 -4.92 6.74
C PRO A 346 10.51 -5.79 7.78
N HIS A 347 10.31 -7.12 7.73
CA HIS A 347 10.93 -8.06 8.65
C HIS A 347 12.38 -8.36 8.23
N PRO A 348 13.36 -8.26 9.14
CA PRO A 348 14.75 -8.52 8.82
C PRO A 348 14.97 -9.99 8.47
N SER A 349 15.91 -10.28 7.56
CA SER A 349 16.35 -11.65 7.31
C SER A 349 17.11 -12.25 8.50
N LEU A 350 17.76 -11.40 9.28
CA LEU A 350 18.57 -11.81 10.43
C LEU A 350 18.45 -10.81 11.58
N VAL A 351 18.33 -11.34 12.78
CA VAL A 351 18.50 -10.60 14.03
C VAL A 351 19.76 -11.10 14.73
N ILE A 352 20.67 -10.18 15.05
CA ILE A 352 21.90 -10.44 15.79
C ILE A 352 21.70 -9.96 17.21
N GLY A 353 21.59 -10.90 18.16
CA GLY A 353 21.67 -10.59 19.58
C GLY A 353 23.14 -10.47 20.00
N VAL A 354 23.51 -9.31 20.58
CA VAL A 354 24.82 -9.10 21.21
C VAL A 354 24.66 -8.79 22.69
N GLU A 355 25.65 -9.19 23.50
CA GLU A 355 25.57 -9.18 24.97
C GLU A 355 25.81 -7.81 25.62
N GLY A 356 26.59 -6.94 24.96
CA GLY A 356 27.09 -5.72 25.61
C GLY A 356 27.30 -4.52 24.71
N ALA A 357 27.52 -3.38 25.36
CA ALA A 357 27.74 -2.09 24.72
C ALA A 357 28.98 -2.06 23.81
N THR A 358 30.00 -2.88 24.10
CA THR A 358 31.20 -3.00 23.27
C THR A 358 30.86 -3.56 21.90
N GLU A 359 30.10 -4.66 21.85
CA GLU A 359 29.65 -5.31 20.63
C GLU A 359 28.66 -4.45 19.86
N MET A 360 27.69 -3.84 20.55
CA MET A 360 26.75 -2.88 19.95
C MET A 360 27.47 -1.73 19.22
N ARG A 361 28.65 -1.35 19.71
CA ARG A 361 29.49 -0.31 19.10
C ARG A 361 30.36 -0.84 17.95
N LEU A 362 30.93 -2.03 18.09
CA LEU A 362 31.94 -2.55 17.16
C LEU A 362 31.37 -3.38 16.02
N VAL A 363 30.27 -4.12 16.23
CA VAL A 363 29.65 -4.94 15.19
C VAL A 363 29.23 -4.13 13.97
N PRO A 364 28.51 -2.99 14.10
CA PRO A 364 28.15 -2.15 12.95
C PRO A 364 29.38 -1.64 12.18
N ARG A 365 30.43 -1.24 12.90
CA ARG A 365 31.68 -0.74 12.28
C ARG A 365 32.42 -1.83 11.51
N VAL A 366 32.41 -3.07 12.04
CA VAL A 366 32.98 -4.22 11.31
C VAL A 366 32.16 -4.53 10.07
N MET A 367 30.82 -4.46 10.13
CA MET A 367 29.96 -4.62 8.96
C MET A 367 30.29 -3.59 7.88
N GLU A 368 30.35 -2.31 8.26
CA GLU A 368 30.71 -1.21 7.36
C GLU A 368 32.09 -1.42 6.71
N LEU A 369 33.11 -1.79 7.51
CA LEU A 369 34.46 -2.07 7.02
C LEU A 369 34.51 -3.26 6.04
N LEU A 370 33.59 -4.22 6.17
CA LEU A 370 33.45 -5.36 5.27
C LEU A 370 32.56 -5.07 4.05
N GLY A 371 32.06 -3.83 3.89
CA GLY A 371 31.15 -3.45 2.82
C GLY A 371 29.74 -4.02 2.97
N ILE A 372 29.34 -4.38 4.19
CA ILE A 372 28.00 -4.87 4.49
C ILE A 372 27.17 -3.68 4.97
N GLU A 373 26.16 -3.32 4.19
CA GLU A 373 25.28 -2.20 4.50
C GLU A 373 24.50 -2.46 5.80
N PRO A 374 24.54 -1.52 6.78
CA PRO A 374 23.77 -1.64 8.01
C PRO A 374 22.31 -1.26 7.75
N ASP A 375 21.57 -2.15 7.07
CA ASP A 375 20.12 -2.03 6.87
C ASP A 375 19.36 -2.80 7.96
N PRO A 376 18.64 -2.12 8.90
CA PRO A 376 17.85 -2.77 9.93
C PRO A 376 16.64 -3.59 9.41
N GLY A 377 16.27 -3.39 8.14
CA GLY A 377 15.32 -4.20 7.38
C GLY A 377 15.93 -5.47 6.80
N TRP A 378 17.25 -5.64 6.87
CA TRP A 378 17.95 -6.85 6.44
C TRP A 378 18.67 -7.56 7.60
N ILE A 379 19.54 -6.85 8.32
CA ILE A 379 20.27 -7.33 9.51
C ILE A 379 20.01 -6.37 10.66
N ARG A 380 19.26 -6.82 11.66
CA ARG A 380 18.97 -6.03 12.85
C ARG A 380 19.86 -6.45 14.01
N ILE A 381 20.58 -5.52 14.61
CA ILE A 381 21.40 -5.76 15.79
C ILE A 381 20.62 -5.31 17.02
N VAL A 382 20.55 -6.17 18.03
CA VAL A 382 19.84 -5.92 19.28
C VAL A 382 20.72 -6.25 20.47
N ASP A 383 20.71 -5.38 21.47
CA ASP A 383 21.26 -5.65 22.78
C ASP A 383 20.26 -6.55 23.53
N PHE A 384 20.71 -7.72 23.98
CA PHE A 384 19.87 -8.61 24.78
C PHE A 384 20.15 -8.54 26.28
N GLY A 385 21.05 -7.64 26.70
CA GLY A 385 21.53 -7.56 28.06
C GLY A 385 22.37 -8.78 28.45
N GLY A 386 23.06 -8.69 29.59
CA GLY A 386 23.88 -9.79 30.08
C GLY A 386 23.10 -11.11 30.28
N THR A 387 23.84 -12.16 30.61
CA THR A 387 23.35 -13.57 30.73
C THR A 387 22.15 -13.84 31.65
N THR A 388 21.64 -12.84 32.38
CA THR A 388 20.47 -12.92 33.25
C THR A 388 19.14 -12.69 32.52
N GLN A 389 19.12 -12.08 31.34
CA GLN A 389 17.89 -11.85 30.58
C GLN A 389 17.51 -13.04 29.72
N ASP A 390 16.21 -13.31 29.58
CA ASP A 390 15.70 -14.40 28.77
C ASP A 390 15.65 -14.02 27.28
N LEU A 391 16.68 -14.43 26.55
CA LEU A 391 16.78 -14.32 25.09
C LEU A 391 15.61 -14.97 24.34
N SER A 392 14.89 -15.89 24.96
CA SER A 392 13.79 -16.63 24.33
C SER A 392 12.63 -15.73 23.91
N LEU A 393 12.35 -14.67 24.68
CA LEU A 393 11.31 -13.70 24.37
C LEU A 393 11.67 -12.85 23.15
N LEU A 394 12.92 -12.36 23.11
CA LEU A 394 13.44 -11.58 21.99
C LEU A 394 13.49 -12.42 20.71
N ALA A 395 13.99 -13.65 20.80
CA ALA A 395 14.02 -14.57 19.67
C ALA A 395 12.60 -14.86 19.16
N ARG A 396 11.63 -15.12 20.05
CA ARG A 396 10.24 -15.35 19.65
C ARG A 396 9.64 -14.12 18.97
N TYR A 397 9.75 -12.95 19.58
CA TYR A 397 9.23 -11.71 18.99
C TYR A 397 9.82 -11.42 17.60
N ALA A 398 11.12 -11.66 17.43
CA ALA A 398 11.83 -11.26 16.22
C ALA A 398 11.83 -12.33 15.12
N ALA A 399 11.82 -13.62 15.46
CA ALA A 399 12.06 -14.72 14.53
C ALA A 399 10.90 -15.71 14.38
N GLN A 400 9.78 -15.55 15.09
CA GLN A 400 8.66 -16.48 14.99
C GLN A 400 8.10 -16.53 13.55
N PRO A 401 8.04 -17.71 12.92
CA PRO A 401 7.46 -17.86 11.59
C PRO A 401 5.96 -17.57 11.61
N HIS A 402 5.48 -16.85 10.59
CA HIS A 402 4.07 -16.61 10.38
C HIS A 402 3.57 -17.51 9.24
N LEU A 403 2.68 -18.44 9.58
CA LEU A 403 2.13 -19.40 8.63
C LEU A 403 1.12 -18.70 7.70
N GLY A 404 1.23 -18.97 6.41
CA GLY A 404 0.34 -18.50 5.37
C GLY A 404 -0.50 -19.62 4.79
N ALA A 405 -0.57 -19.67 3.45
CA ALA A 405 -1.33 -20.67 2.71
C ALA A 405 -0.84 -22.10 3.01
N ASP A 406 -1.78 -22.99 3.34
CA ASP A 406 -1.57 -24.41 3.55
C ASP A 406 -1.93 -25.18 2.27
N HIS A 407 -0.96 -25.87 1.69
CA HIS A 407 -1.12 -26.68 0.48
C HIS A 407 -1.24 -28.19 0.78
N GLY A 408 -1.42 -28.55 2.05
CA GLY A 408 -1.51 -29.93 2.50
C GLY A 408 -0.14 -30.52 2.80
N ASP A 409 0.73 -30.63 1.80
CA ASP A 409 2.09 -31.19 1.93
C ASP A 409 3.16 -30.16 2.33
N HIS A 410 2.84 -28.88 2.26
CA HIS A 410 3.66 -27.79 2.77
C HIS A 410 2.81 -26.56 3.14
N VAL A 411 3.39 -25.69 3.96
CA VAL A 411 2.80 -24.39 4.32
C VAL A 411 3.77 -23.29 3.92
N VAL A 412 3.30 -22.34 3.13
CA VAL A 412 4.07 -21.16 2.74
C VAL A 412 4.05 -20.16 3.89
N LEU A 413 5.20 -19.54 4.21
CA LEU A 413 5.27 -18.49 5.20
C LEU A 413 4.84 -17.14 4.60
N ASP A 414 3.99 -16.41 5.32
CA ASP A 414 3.56 -15.06 4.95
C ASP A 414 4.66 -14.01 5.12
N ARG A 415 5.66 -14.31 5.95
CA ARG A 415 6.84 -13.46 6.20
C ARG A 415 8.10 -14.20 5.80
N PRO A 416 9.17 -13.51 5.36
CA PRO A 416 10.46 -14.14 5.19
C PRO A 416 10.91 -14.75 6.52
N LEU A 417 11.62 -15.88 6.46
CA LEU A 417 12.16 -16.50 7.66
C LEU A 417 13.26 -15.60 8.25
N THR A 418 12.95 -14.90 9.34
CA THR A 418 13.92 -14.17 10.14
C THR A 418 14.76 -15.15 10.95
N ARG A 419 16.07 -15.19 10.72
CA ARG A 419 17.00 -16.01 11.50
C ARG A 419 17.44 -15.28 12.75
N PHE A 420 17.92 -16.03 13.74
CA PHE A 420 18.43 -15.48 14.98
C PHE A 420 19.87 -15.94 15.23
N LEU A 421 20.79 -14.98 15.36
CA LEU A 421 22.21 -15.22 15.65
C LEU A 421 22.57 -14.58 16.99
N VAL A 422 23.09 -15.36 17.92
CA VAL A 422 23.60 -14.86 19.19
C VAL A 422 25.13 -14.78 19.10
N LEU A 423 25.69 -13.59 19.37
CA LEU A 423 27.12 -13.35 19.53
C LEU A 423 27.39 -13.00 21.00
N THR A 424 28.17 -13.84 21.69
CA THR A 424 28.34 -13.74 23.15
C THR A 424 29.70 -14.29 23.58
N ASP A 425 30.11 -13.96 24.79
CA ASP A 425 31.28 -14.57 25.42
C ASP A 425 31.02 -16.07 25.73
N ALA A 426 32.08 -16.87 25.77
CA ALA A 426 31.96 -18.29 26.15
C ALA A 426 31.93 -18.45 27.68
N GLU A 427 30.93 -17.85 28.32
CA GLU A 427 30.75 -17.86 29.77
C GLU A 427 29.40 -18.47 30.16
N ASN A 428 29.29 -18.89 31.43
CA ASN A 428 28.04 -19.39 32.01
C ASN A 428 27.34 -20.43 31.12
N ARG A 429 26.15 -20.09 30.60
CA ARG A 429 25.29 -20.95 29.77
C ARG A 429 25.82 -21.16 28.34
N TYR A 430 26.94 -20.53 27.96
CA TYR A 430 27.55 -20.60 26.64
C TYR A 430 28.99 -21.15 26.64
N ALA A 431 29.52 -21.53 27.81
CA ALA A 431 30.90 -21.96 27.98
C ALA A 431 31.26 -23.17 27.12
N THR A 432 30.48 -24.25 27.20
CA THR A 432 30.78 -25.49 26.48
C THR A 432 29.94 -25.66 25.22
N ARG A 433 30.37 -26.57 24.34
CA ARG A 433 29.61 -26.92 23.13
C ARG A 433 28.24 -27.53 23.47
N SER A 434 28.15 -28.32 24.54
CA SER A 434 26.88 -28.89 25.01
C SER A 434 25.95 -27.81 25.54
N ASP A 435 26.46 -26.84 26.30
CA ASP A 435 25.63 -25.76 26.84
C ASP A 435 25.06 -24.90 25.71
N ARG A 436 25.89 -24.55 24.72
CA ARG A 436 25.43 -23.85 23.52
C ARG A 436 24.39 -24.65 22.73
N ALA A 437 24.55 -25.96 22.61
CA ALA A 437 23.56 -26.80 21.94
C ALA A 437 22.22 -26.83 22.70
N TYR A 438 22.27 -26.86 24.04
CA TYR A 438 21.11 -26.78 24.91
C TYR A 438 20.42 -25.41 24.81
N GLN A 439 21.15 -24.31 24.90
CA GLN A 439 20.61 -22.96 24.75
C GLN A 439 20.01 -22.75 23.35
N ARG A 440 20.69 -23.20 22.30
CA ARG A 440 20.14 -23.18 20.94
C ARG A 440 18.81 -23.93 20.86
N LYS A 441 18.71 -25.09 21.51
CA LYS A 441 17.45 -25.85 21.57
C LYS A 441 16.36 -25.06 22.28
N LEU A 442 16.64 -24.44 23.44
CA LEU A 442 15.66 -23.61 24.16
C LEU A 442 15.13 -22.45 23.28
N LEU A 443 16.02 -21.77 22.58
CA LEU A 443 15.64 -20.70 21.64
C LEU A 443 14.78 -21.23 20.49
N LEU A 444 15.16 -22.37 19.89
CA LEU A 444 14.35 -23.00 18.85
C LEU A 444 12.98 -23.42 19.37
N ASP A 445 12.92 -24.04 20.54
CA ASP A 445 11.67 -24.47 21.17
C ASP A 445 10.77 -23.24 21.42
N SER A 446 11.33 -22.13 21.91
CA SER A 446 10.60 -20.86 22.11
C SER A 446 10.02 -20.30 20.80
N VAL A 447 10.83 -20.20 19.76
CA VAL A 447 10.44 -19.60 18.47
C VAL A 447 9.43 -20.48 17.70
N THR A 448 9.46 -21.79 17.92
CA THR A 448 8.62 -22.76 17.21
C THR A 448 7.43 -23.27 18.01
N ASN A 449 7.24 -22.79 19.25
CA ASN A 449 6.25 -23.35 20.17
C ASN A 449 4.81 -23.24 19.65
N GLU A 450 4.50 -22.16 18.93
CA GLU A 450 3.17 -21.90 18.37
C GLU A 450 2.94 -22.61 17.02
N LEU A 451 3.97 -23.23 16.45
CA LEU A 451 3.84 -23.97 15.19
C LEU A 451 3.31 -25.39 15.43
N PRO A 452 2.45 -25.92 14.54
CA PRO A 452 2.11 -27.33 14.49
C PRO A 452 3.36 -28.22 14.48
N LYS A 453 3.36 -29.31 15.28
CA LYS A 453 4.55 -30.15 15.51
C LYS A 453 5.11 -30.76 14.21
N ASP A 454 4.23 -31.07 13.28
CA ASP A 454 4.52 -31.61 11.95
C ASP A 454 5.29 -30.64 11.05
N LEU A 455 5.17 -29.31 11.26
CA LEU A 455 5.90 -28.29 10.50
C LEU A 455 7.25 -27.90 11.11
N ARG A 456 7.53 -28.30 12.36
CA ARG A 456 8.76 -27.92 13.07
C ARG A 456 10.02 -28.56 12.48
N ARG A 457 9.89 -29.72 11.83
CA ARG A 457 11.04 -30.55 11.38
C ARG A 457 12.06 -29.74 10.58
N ASP A 458 11.61 -28.94 9.63
CA ASP A 458 12.49 -28.18 8.73
C ASP A 458 13.29 -27.12 9.49
N LEU A 459 12.70 -26.52 10.52
CA LEU A 459 13.36 -25.51 11.35
C LEU A 459 14.41 -26.13 12.29
N TYR A 460 14.17 -27.34 12.80
CA TYR A 460 15.10 -28.03 13.70
C TYR A 460 16.28 -28.66 12.95
N HIS A 461 16.15 -28.88 11.65
CA HIS A 461 17.18 -29.49 10.84
C HIS A 461 18.49 -28.68 10.91
N PRO A 462 19.67 -29.27 11.15
CA PRO A 462 20.92 -28.51 11.31
C PRO A 462 21.30 -27.62 10.11
N ARG A 463 20.84 -27.98 8.89
CA ARG A 463 21.05 -27.17 7.68
C ARG A 463 20.14 -25.95 7.58
N SER A 464 19.04 -25.88 8.35
CA SER A 464 18.11 -24.72 8.35
C SER A 464 18.80 -23.45 8.82
N ARG A 465 19.76 -23.63 9.76
CA ARG A 465 20.51 -22.57 10.42
C ARG A 465 19.58 -21.48 10.96
N PHE A 466 18.42 -21.88 11.47
CA PHE A 466 17.38 -20.97 11.91
C PHE A 466 17.78 -20.17 13.15
N VAL A 467 18.39 -20.85 14.12
CA VAL A 467 19.04 -20.24 15.29
C VAL A 467 20.49 -20.70 15.34
N GLU A 468 21.43 -19.77 15.54
CA GLU A 468 22.85 -20.04 15.75
C GLU A 468 23.40 -19.26 16.95
N ILE A 469 24.37 -19.85 17.64
CA ILE A 469 25.10 -19.23 18.75
C ILE A 469 26.58 -19.31 18.41
N VAL A 470 27.23 -18.15 18.32
CA VAL A 470 28.65 -18.01 18.03
C VAL A 470 29.32 -17.32 19.20
N THR A 471 30.42 -17.90 19.69
CA THR A 471 31.23 -17.33 20.75
C THR A 471 32.57 -16.83 20.22
N TRP A 472 33.16 -15.82 20.86
CA TRP A 472 34.44 -15.25 20.42
C TRP A 472 35.66 -16.16 20.64
N GLY A 473 35.51 -17.24 21.41
CA GLY A 473 36.59 -18.17 21.72
C GLY A 473 36.39 -18.75 23.11
N ARG A 474 37.49 -18.97 23.84
CA ARG A 474 37.47 -19.31 25.28
C ARG A 474 37.57 -18.09 26.19
N LEU A 475 37.80 -16.92 25.60
CA LEU A 475 38.04 -15.67 26.32
C LEU A 475 36.95 -14.66 25.96
N PRO A 476 36.66 -13.70 26.85
CA PRO A 476 35.76 -12.59 26.59
C PRO A 476 36.21 -11.73 25.42
N PHE A 477 35.29 -10.92 24.88
CA PHE A 477 35.50 -10.11 23.68
C PHE A 477 36.86 -9.40 23.64
N GLU A 478 37.22 -8.62 24.66
CA GLU A 478 38.44 -7.83 24.66
C GLU A 478 39.69 -8.73 24.56
N PHE A 479 39.71 -9.81 25.32
CA PHE A 479 40.83 -10.74 25.36
C PHE A 479 40.90 -11.61 24.10
N ALA A 480 39.77 -11.96 23.48
CA ALA A 480 39.74 -12.74 22.24
C ALA A 480 40.32 -11.95 21.04
N HIS A 481 40.20 -10.62 21.06
CA HIS A 481 40.51 -9.77 19.92
C HIS A 481 41.86 -9.02 20.03
N PHE A 482 42.36 -8.80 21.26
CA PHE A 482 43.51 -7.94 21.49
C PHE A 482 44.56 -8.59 22.41
N SER A 483 45.83 -8.22 22.21
CA SER A 483 46.94 -8.57 23.11
C SER A 483 46.94 -7.67 24.35
N ASP A 484 47.59 -8.12 25.43
CA ASP A 484 47.64 -7.39 26.71
C ASP A 484 48.23 -5.98 26.55
N SER A 485 49.30 -5.85 25.75
CA SER A 485 49.91 -4.56 25.42
C SER A 485 48.94 -3.61 24.72
N ARG A 486 48.15 -4.10 23.77
CA ARG A 486 47.19 -3.31 23.00
C ARG A 486 46.00 -2.89 23.84
N LEU A 487 45.54 -3.76 24.74
CA LEU A 487 44.48 -3.43 25.71
C LEU A 487 44.97 -2.38 26.71
N ALA A 488 46.20 -2.49 27.22
CA ALA A 488 46.79 -1.49 28.08
C ALA A 488 46.88 -0.12 27.39
N ASP A 489 47.35 -0.08 26.13
CA ASP A 489 47.44 1.16 25.35
C ASP A 489 46.06 1.77 25.11
N ALA A 490 45.05 0.95 24.80
CA ALA A 490 43.69 1.43 24.60
C ALA A 490 43.06 1.96 25.90
N LEU A 491 43.27 1.27 27.04
CA LEU A 491 42.80 1.72 28.35
C LEU A 491 43.45 3.04 28.77
N LEU A 492 44.76 3.18 28.60
CA LEU A 492 45.47 4.43 28.90
C LEU A 492 44.96 5.58 28.03
N ARG A 493 44.74 5.33 26.72
CA ARG A 493 44.14 6.33 25.82
C ARG A 493 42.71 6.70 26.24
N ALA A 494 41.89 5.71 26.59
CA ALA A 494 40.50 5.93 26.98
C ALA A 494 40.38 6.66 28.34
N ALA A 495 41.27 6.37 29.29
CA ALA A 495 41.29 6.97 30.61
C ALA A 495 41.81 8.42 30.60
N GLY A 496 42.65 8.77 29.62
CA GLY A 496 43.30 10.09 29.56
C GLY A 496 44.29 10.35 30.70
N ALA A 497 44.64 9.32 31.48
CA ALA A 497 45.51 9.39 32.64
C ALA A 497 46.50 8.21 32.67
N PRO A 498 47.69 8.38 33.27
CA PRO A 498 48.61 7.27 33.46
C PRO A 498 48.10 6.30 34.53
N HIS A 499 48.34 5.01 34.33
CA HIS A 499 48.11 4.00 35.38
C HIS A 499 49.08 4.22 36.56
N PRO A 500 48.65 4.09 37.84
CA PRO A 500 49.50 4.38 39.01
C PRO A 500 50.82 3.60 39.07
N GLY A 501 50.82 2.35 38.60
CA GLY A 501 52.04 1.51 38.50
C GLY A 501 52.77 1.64 37.16
N GLY A 502 52.40 2.60 36.31
CA GLY A 502 52.86 2.71 34.95
C GLY A 502 52.28 1.66 34.00
N ARG A 503 52.65 1.75 32.72
CA ARG A 503 52.15 0.90 31.63
C ARG A 503 52.47 -0.58 31.81
N SER A 504 53.70 -0.91 32.24
CA SER A 504 54.12 -2.31 32.41
C SER A 504 53.31 -3.02 33.50
N ALA A 505 52.99 -2.32 34.60
CA ALA A 505 52.12 -2.86 35.64
C ALA A 505 50.70 -3.10 35.14
N LEU A 506 50.16 -2.21 34.29
CA LEU A 506 48.84 -2.42 33.68
C LEU A 506 48.83 -3.64 32.75
N ILE A 507 49.88 -3.83 31.93
CA ILE A 507 50.02 -5.03 31.09
C ILE A 507 50.04 -6.29 31.96
N GLN A 508 50.79 -6.27 33.06
CA GLN A 508 50.84 -7.40 34.00
C GLN A 508 49.46 -7.65 34.64
N ALA A 509 48.73 -6.61 35.04
CA ALA A 509 47.38 -6.74 35.60
C ALA A 509 46.40 -7.36 34.58
N ILE A 510 46.44 -6.93 33.32
CA ILE A 510 45.65 -7.52 32.23
C ILE A 510 46.04 -8.98 31.99
N ASN A 511 47.34 -9.29 32.02
CA ASN A 511 47.82 -10.66 31.84
C ASN A 511 47.35 -11.58 32.98
N ILE A 512 47.36 -11.09 34.22
CA ILE A 512 46.81 -11.81 35.38
C ILE A 512 45.32 -12.10 35.16
N GLN A 513 44.55 -11.10 34.75
CA GLN A 513 43.13 -11.28 34.42
C GLN A 513 42.93 -12.33 33.33
N ARG A 514 43.73 -12.31 32.26
CA ARG A 514 43.62 -13.29 31.16
C ARG A 514 43.95 -14.73 31.57
N THR A 515 44.96 -14.91 32.42
CA THR A 515 45.60 -16.23 32.63
C THR A 515 45.24 -16.89 33.95
N ARG A 516 44.89 -16.12 34.97
CA ARG A 516 44.64 -16.60 36.34
C ARG A 516 43.19 -16.48 36.77
N ASP A 517 42.42 -15.59 36.14
CA ASP A 517 41.01 -15.41 36.47
C ASP A 517 40.13 -16.39 35.66
N PRO A 518 39.25 -17.17 36.30
CA PRO A 518 38.29 -18.03 35.59
C PRO A 518 37.21 -17.22 34.84
N THR A 519 37.02 -15.94 35.19
CA THR A 519 36.06 -15.01 34.57
C THR A 519 36.76 -13.69 34.24
N PRO A 520 37.65 -13.66 33.23
CA PRO A 520 38.47 -12.49 32.94
C PRO A 520 37.66 -11.22 32.69
N ASN A 521 37.95 -10.13 33.41
CA ASN A 521 37.26 -8.86 33.20
C ASN A 521 38.26 -7.71 33.06
N ILE A 522 38.21 -7.02 31.93
CA ILE A 522 39.16 -5.93 31.64
C ILE A 522 39.04 -4.76 32.64
N ASN A 523 37.86 -4.53 33.19
CA ASN A 523 37.65 -3.48 34.20
C ASN A 523 38.33 -3.81 35.53
N ASP A 524 38.52 -5.09 35.84
CA ASP A 524 39.21 -5.52 37.06
C ASP A 524 40.72 -5.32 36.97
N ALA A 525 41.29 -5.25 35.76
CA ALA A 525 42.68 -4.89 35.57
C ALA A 525 42.98 -3.43 35.98
N TRP A 526 41.98 -2.53 35.95
CA TRP A 526 42.11 -1.15 36.41
C TRP A 526 40.77 -0.55 36.87
N ARG A 527 40.29 -1.00 38.03
CA ARG A 527 38.97 -0.62 38.60
C ARG A 527 38.73 0.89 38.73
N LYS A 528 39.79 1.66 39.03
CA LYS A 528 39.73 3.12 39.22
C LYS A 528 39.98 3.93 37.93
N SER A 529 39.97 3.29 36.76
CA SER A 529 40.22 3.97 35.49
C SER A 529 39.14 4.98 35.10
N GLY A 530 37.89 4.79 35.59
CA GLY A 530 36.74 5.58 35.16
C GLY A 530 36.33 5.35 33.70
N VAL A 531 36.95 4.39 33.01
CA VAL A 531 36.69 4.09 31.59
C VAL A 531 35.42 3.26 31.45
N SER A 532 34.47 3.77 30.69
CA SER A 532 33.29 3.01 30.27
C SER A 532 33.61 2.00 29.16
N LYS A 533 32.79 0.96 29.02
CA LYS A 533 32.90 -0.03 27.93
C LYS A 533 32.87 0.62 26.54
N VAL A 534 32.05 1.66 26.34
CA VAL A 534 31.95 2.39 25.06
C VAL A 534 33.23 3.16 24.74
N GLN A 535 33.82 3.83 25.73
CA GLN A 535 35.10 4.54 25.54
C GLN A 535 36.24 3.55 25.21
N LEU A 536 36.26 2.39 25.87
CA LEU A 536 37.22 1.34 25.54
C LEU A 536 37.00 0.81 24.10
N ALA A 537 35.75 0.56 23.71
CA ALA A 537 35.39 0.13 22.36
C ALA A 537 35.90 1.11 21.29
N ASP A 538 35.69 2.41 21.49
CA ASP A 538 36.19 3.46 20.60
C ASP A 538 37.72 3.50 20.57
N ALA A 539 38.39 3.30 21.71
CA ALA A 539 39.86 3.29 21.80
C ALA A 539 40.52 2.06 21.16
N VAL A 540 39.82 0.92 21.09
CA VAL A 540 40.32 -0.31 20.44
C VAL A 540 39.95 -0.40 18.96
N TRP A 541 38.95 0.35 18.48
CA TRP A 541 38.48 0.29 17.09
C TRP A 541 39.61 0.45 16.04
N PRO A 542 40.51 1.45 16.11
CA PRO A 542 41.58 1.60 15.11
C PRO A 542 42.51 0.38 15.03
N LEU A 543 42.71 -0.31 16.16
CA LEU A 543 43.53 -1.52 16.21
C LEU A 543 42.82 -2.71 15.57
N LEU A 544 41.50 -2.82 15.79
CA LEU A 544 40.67 -3.85 15.20
C LEU A 544 40.55 -3.66 13.69
N GLN A 545 40.27 -2.43 13.24
CA GLN A 545 40.20 -2.04 11.84
C GLN A 545 41.48 -2.42 11.10
N LYS A 546 42.66 -1.99 11.58
CA LYS A 546 43.95 -2.31 10.96
C LYS A 546 44.19 -3.83 10.86
N ARG A 547 43.73 -4.59 11.86
CA ARG A 547 43.85 -6.06 11.87
C ARG A 547 42.96 -6.70 10.81
N ILE A 548 41.72 -6.22 10.68
CA ILE A 548 40.77 -6.69 9.66
C ILE A 548 41.28 -6.36 8.26
N GLU A 549 41.65 -5.10 8.01
CA GLU A 549 42.23 -4.67 6.72
C GLU A 549 43.51 -5.45 6.37
N GLY A 550 44.35 -5.72 7.37
CA GLY A 550 45.54 -6.56 7.20
C GLY A 550 45.19 -7.99 6.79
N ALA A 551 44.18 -8.59 7.42
CA ALA A 551 43.70 -9.93 7.08
C ALA A 551 43.09 -9.98 5.67
N ILE A 552 42.28 -8.99 5.30
CA ILE A 552 41.70 -8.84 3.96
C ILE A 552 42.82 -8.76 2.91
N ARG A 553 43.81 -7.87 3.10
CA ARG A 553 44.92 -7.71 2.16
C ARG A 553 45.76 -8.97 1.97
N ARG A 554 45.91 -9.79 3.01
CA ARG A 554 46.70 -11.03 2.96
C ARG A 554 45.88 -12.27 2.58
N GLY A 555 44.55 -12.16 2.45
CA GLY A 555 43.67 -13.32 2.25
C GLY A 555 43.67 -14.29 3.44
N GLU A 556 43.95 -13.80 4.64
CA GLU A 556 44.06 -14.61 5.86
C GLU A 556 42.77 -14.63 6.67
N LYS A 557 42.66 -15.58 7.61
CA LYS A 557 41.59 -15.56 8.61
C LYS A 557 41.74 -14.33 9.50
N GLY A 558 40.72 -13.48 9.50
CA GLY A 558 40.65 -12.31 10.36
C GLY A 558 40.38 -12.63 11.83
N PRO A 559 40.20 -11.59 12.67
CA PRO A 559 39.81 -11.77 14.05
C PRO A 559 38.41 -12.44 14.18
N PRO A 560 38.05 -13.01 15.35
CA PRO A 560 36.78 -13.72 15.54
C PRO A 560 35.53 -12.92 15.11
N ILE A 561 35.45 -11.63 15.45
CA ILE A 561 34.36 -10.75 15.03
C ILE A 561 34.20 -10.67 13.50
N MET A 562 35.29 -10.62 12.73
CA MET A 562 35.21 -10.64 11.27
C MET A 562 34.56 -11.94 10.77
N SER A 563 34.92 -13.08 11.35
CA SER A 563 34.32 -14.37 10.99
C SER A 563 32.83 -14.45 11.37
N ALA A 564 32.46 -13.90 12.53
CA ALA A 564 31.07 -13.83 12.97
C ALA A 564 30.21 -12.92 12.07
N ILE A 565 30.75 -11.78 11.63
CA ILE A 565 30.03 -10.88 10.72
C ILE A 565 29.88 -11.47 9.32
N LEU A 566 30.93 -12.11 8.79
CA LEU A 566 30.80 -12.85 7.53
C LEU A 566 29.77 -13.99 7.65
N ARG A 567 29.69 -14.63 8.83
CA ARG A 567 28.66 -15.62 9.12
C ARG A 567 27.26 -15.01 9.16
N ALA A 568 27.10 -13.86 9.80
CA ALA A 568 25.84 -13.12 9.83
C ALA A 568 25.37 -12.77 8.42
N TYR A 569 26.27 -12.23 7.58
CA TYR A 569 25.99 -11.96 6.17
C TYR A 569 25.48 -13.21 5.43
N GLN A 570 26.19 -14.34 5.57
CA GLN A 570 25.75 -15.60 4.96
C GLN A 570 24.35 -16.02 5.40
N LEU A 571 24.04 -15.91 6.70
CA LEU A 571 22.72 -16.27 7.24
C LEU A 571 21.61 -15.35 6.72
N ALA A 572 21.87 -14.05 6.67
CA ALA A 572 20.93 -13.04 6.18
C ALA A 572 20.59 -13.25 4.69
N THR A 573 21.57 -13.65 3.88
CA THR A 573 21.38 -13.91 2.44
C THR A 573 20.56 -15.17 2.15
N LEU A 574 20.48 -16.14 3.08
CA LEU A 574 19.72 -17.39 2.84
C LEU A 574 18.20 -17.18 2.72
N SER A 575 17.62 -16.21 3.43
CA SER A 575 16.19 -15.88 3.38
C SER A 575 15.88 -14.56 2.67
N TYR A 576 16.89 -13.78 2.29
CA TYR A 576 16.65 -12.48 1.68
C TYR A 576 15.81 -12.61 0.42
N ARG A 577 14.63 -11.99 0.42
CA ARG A 577 13.68 -11.96 -0.71
C ARG A 577 13.21 -13.33 -1.20
N ARG A 578 13.17 -14.34 -0.32
CA ARG A 578 12.68 -15.68 -0.68
C ARG A 578 11.46 -16.05 0.12
N THR A 579 10.42 -16.45 -0.59
CA THR A 579 9.28 -17.17 -0.03
C THR A 579 9.78 -18.54 0.44
N ILE A 580 9.50 -18.88 1.70
CA ILE A 580 9.94 -20.14 2.32
C ILE A 580 8.70 -20.96 2.62
N ALA A 581 8.75 -22.25 2.29
CA ALA A 581 7.75 -23.23 2.66
C ALA A 581 8.30 -24.17 3.74
N LEU A 582 7.44 -24.52 4.70
CA LEU A 582 7.69 -25.57 5.67
C LEU A 582 7.00 -26.86 5.20
N SER A 583 7.76 -27.92 5.06
CA SER A 583 7.26 -29.21 4.58
C SER A 583 6.44 -29.89 5.67
N ARG A 584 5.27 -30.42 5.30
CA ARG A 584 4.49 -31.32 6.12
C ARG A 584 4.82 -32.77 5.73
N PRO A 585 5.28 -33.61 6.66
CA PRO A 585 5.51 -35.02 6.35
C PRO A 585 4.18 -35.69 6.00
N LEU A 586 4.06 -36.22 4.78
CA LEU A 586 2.89 -37.00 4.36
C LEU A 586 2.60 -38.15 5.35
N PRO A 587 1.32 -38.37 5.71
CA PRO A 587 0.96 -39.48 6.60
C PRO A 587 1.45 -40.80 6.02
N ARG A 588 1.99 -41.68 6.89
CA ARG A 588 2.60 -42.97 6.49
C ARG A 588 1.68 -43.86 5.65
N GLN A 589 0.37 -43.65 5.68
CA GLN A 589 -0.62 -44.41 4.90
C GLN A 589 -0.69 -43.99 3.41
N ALA A 590 -0.20 -42.81 3.04
CA ALA A 590 -0.18 -42.33 1.65
C ALA A 590 1.13 -42.64 0.88
N ARG A 591 2.03 -43.45 1.48
CA ARG A 591 3.32 -43.86 0.89
C ARG A 591 3.32 -45.30 0.34
N ARG A 592 2.14 -45.89 0.13
CA ARG A 592 1.99 -47.22 -0.47
C ARG A 592 1.40 -47.11 -1.86
#